data_AF-A0A9C9BWT2-F1
#
_entry.id   AF-A0A9C9BWT2-F1
#
_cell.length_a   1.000
_cell.length_b   1.000
_cell.length_c   1.000
_cell.angle_alpha   90.00
_cell.angle_beta   90.00
_cell.angle_gamma   90.00
#
_symmetry.space_group_name_H-M   'P 1'
#
loop_
_entity.id
_entity.type
_entity.pdbx_description
1 polymer ?
#
loop_
_entity_poly.entity_id
_entity_poly.type
_entity_poly.pdbx_seq_one_letter_code
_entity_poly.pdbx_strand_id
1 'polypeptide(L)'
;MSTQKPSAPSFGQRLGRAFLALIRAIVLLLIIVAIGALLVWSLPRLYTRFILPVQEHSAQIQDLQDQQDQLAAQLIEQNADLLERIQSLEEQRDSDKQTIDELNARIRSLKDNLDSLTQQQEASQADLKNLQTQLDGLSQTLNALEAQYAALQESINANQEELTLLGDYLTSQEAPLAVMYREVQLVKAMELLTRGRLSLELGDAGQARGEVEDARALLLDLRAFTFGEQTEALDAIIERLDLTLEDFDKAPSLVPNDLENVWQLLLAGLPGNTLPPATSLQIVLTPSVEISATTGYPPEPGEEITATLPLTGEQDTAPPPEATPEPTAYP
;
A
#
# COMPACT_ATOMS: atom_id res chain seq x y z
N MET A 1 160.04 0.74 124.71
CA MET A 1 159.76 1.66 123.59
C MET A 1 158.91 0.90 122.58
N SER A 2 157.62 1.17 122.48
CA SER A 2 156.98 2.22 121.66
C SER A 2 156.48 1.65 120.31
N THR A 3 155.16 1.83 120.06
CA THR A 3 154.53 2.27 118.77
C THR A 3 154.55 1.33 117.53
N GLN A 4 153.61 1.26 116.55
CA GLN A 4 152.26 1.83 116.24
C GLN A 4 151.87 1.54 114.74
N LYS A 5 150.61 1.10 114.44
CA LYS A 5 149.68 1.23 113.23
C LYS A 5 150.17 1.12 111.74
N PRO A 6 149.32 0.92 110.66
CA PRO A 6 147.84 1.00 110.51
C PRO A 6 147.09 -0.12 109.68
N SER A 7 145.77 0.12 109.46
CA SER A 7 144.61 -0.72 109.04
C SER A 7 144.45 -1.21 107.57
N ALA A 8 143.71 -2.32 107.39
CA ALA A 8 143.01 -2.78 106.16
C ALA A 8 141.73 -3.61 106.52
N PRO A 9 140.74 -3.78 105.63
CA PRO A 9 139.30 -3.84 105.97
C PRO A 9 138.83 -5.17 106.57
N SER A 10 137.90 -5.09 107.55
CA SER A 10 137.41 -6.24 108.31
C SER A 10 136.28 -7.01 107.58
N PHE A 11 136.33 -8.32 107.77
CA PHE A 11 135.47 -9.37 107.23
C PHE A 11 133.95 -9.13 107.43
N GLY A 12 133.56 -8.33 108.42
CA GLY A 12 132.15 -8.07 108.76
C GLY A 12 131.35 -7.30 107.70
N GLN A 13 131.98 -6.38 106.95
CA GLN A 13 131.28 -5.62 105.91
C GLN A 13 130.99 -6.43 104.64
N ARG A 14 131.76 -7.50 104.38
CA ARG A 14 131.55 -8.38 103.21
C ARG A 14 130.42 -9.37 103.46
N LEU A 15 130.23 -9.81 104.70
CA LEU A 15 129.17 -10.77 105.04
C LEU A 15 127.78 -10.11 105.09
N GLY A 16 127.68 -8.87 105.58
CA GLY A 16 126.40 -8.13 105.62
C GLY A 16 125.79 -7.83 104.25
N ARG A 17 126.63 -7.62 103.21
CA ARG A 17 126.15 -7.42 101.82
C ARG A 17 125.60 -8.70 101.18
N ALA A 18 126.17 -9.86 101.50
CA ALA A 18 125.68 -11.14 100.97
C ALA A 18 124.29 -11.50 101.54
N PHE A 19 124.02 -11.17 102.80
CA PHE A 19 122.74 -11.44 103.45
C PHE A 19 121.57 -10.61 102.88
N LEU A 20 121.78 -9.32 102.57
CA LEU A 20 120.77 -8.50 101.89
C LEU A 20 120.49 -8.95 100.45
N ALA A 21 121.50 -9.43 99.73
CA ALA A 21 121.31 -9.99 98.40
C ALA A 21 120.42 -11.25 98.44
N LEU A 22 120.55 -12.06 99.49
CA LEU A 22 119.73 -13.25 99.71
C LEU A 22 118.27 -12.92 100.05
N ILE A 23 118.03 -11.92 100.92
CA ILE A 23 116.65 -11.43 101.20
C ILE A 23 115.98 -10.90 99.92
N ARG A 24 116.71 -10.12 99.11
CA ARG A 24 116.18 -9.59 97.85
C ARG A 24 115.79 -10.69 96.87
N ALA A 25 116.56 -11.77 96.80
CA ALA A 25 116.24 -12.94 95.99
C ALA A 25 114.98 -13.67 96.48
N ILE A 26 114.79 -13.82 97.80
CA ILE A 26 113.61 -14.47 98.39
C ILE A 26 112.34 -13.67 98.15
N VAL A 27 112.39 -12.34 98.32
CA VAL A 27 111.22 -11.47 98.05
C VAL A 27 110.83 -11.53 96.57
N LEU A 28 111.80 -11.52 95.66
CA LEU A 28 111.54 -11.64 94.23
C LEU A 28 110.93 -13.01 93.88
N LEU A 29 111.39 -14.09 94.52
CA LEU A 29 110.81 -15.42 94.37
C LEU A 29 109.37 -15.48 94.91
N LEU A 30 109.10 -14.86 96.07
CA LEU A 30 107.74 -14.76 96.62
C LEU A 30 106.80 -13.97 95.70
N ILE A 31 107.28 -12.91 95.07
CA ILE A 31 106.49 -12.15 94.08
C ILE A 31 106.17 -13.02 92.87
N ILE A 32 107.13 -13.80 92.35
CA ILE A 32 106.90 -14.72 91.24
C ILE A 32 105.88 -15.79 91.62
N VAL A 33 105.99 -16.38 92.82
CA VAL A 33 105.03 -17.37 93.32
C VAL A 33 103.64 -16.77 93.54
N ALA A 34 103.55 -15.55 94.08
CA ALA A 34 102.29 -14.85 94.28
C ALA A 34 101.61 -14.49 92.95
N ILE A 35 102.38 -14.06 91.95
CA ILE A 35 101.87 -13.80 90.58
C ILE A 35 101.42 -15.11 89.93
N GLY A 36 102.19 -16.19 90.09
CA GLY A 36 101.82 -17.52 89.60
C GLY A 36 100.52 -18.05 90.23
N ALA A 37 100.36 -17.89 91.55
CA ALA A 37 99.14 -18.25 92.25
C ALA A 37 97.94 -17.38 91.83
N LEU A 38 98.13 -16.07 91.66
CA LEU A 38 97.09 -15.17 91.14
C LEU A 38 96.68 -15.53 89.71
N LEU A 39 97.60 -15.93 88.84
CA LEU A 39 97.29 -16.41 87.49
C LEU A 39 96.48 -17.70 87.53
N VAL A 40 96.92 -18.71 88.30
CA VAL A 40 96.22 -20.01 88.41
C VAL A 40 94.84 -19.86 89.05
N TRP A 41 94.63 -18.88 89.94
CA TRP A 41 93.33 -18.67 90.59
C TRP A 41 92.39 -17.73 89.83
N SER A 42 92.92 -16.79 89.04
CA SER A 42 92.12 -15.86 88.24
C SER A 42 91.63 -16.48 86.92
N LEU A 43 92.45 -17.32 86.27
CA LEU A 43 92.10 -17.96 84.99
C LEU A 43 90.80 -18.78 85.06
N PRO A 44 90.57 -19.67 86.06
CA PRO A 44 89.35 -20.49 86.11
C PRO A 44 88.09 -19.66 86.38
N ARG A 45 88.20 -18.61 87.20
CA ARG A 45 87.06 -17.74 87.53
C ARG A 45 86.68 -16.79 86.40
N LEU A 46 87.65 -16.29 85.63
CA LEU A 46 87.35 -15.52 84.42
C LEU A 46 86.70 -16.40 83.35
N TYR A 47 87.13 -17.66 83.22
CA TYR A 47 86.61 -18.60 82.23
C TYR A 47 85.10 -18.86 82.44
N THR A 48 84.68 -19.15 83.68
CA THR A 48 83.27 -19.45 83.96
C THR A 48 82.36 -18.22 83.94
N ARG A 49 82.87 -17.03 84.24
CA ARG A 49 82.06 -15.80 84.31
C ARG A 49 81.94 -15.04 82.98
N PHE A 50 82.89 -15.23 82.06
CA PHE A 50 82.91 -14.49 80.78
C PHE A 50 82.80 -15.39 79.55
N ILE A 51 83.20 -16.66 79.59
CA ILE A 51 83.24 -17.50 78.37
C ILE A 51 81.95 -18.32 78.19
N LEU A 52 81.33 -18.79 79.27
CA LEU A 52 80.03 -19.50 79.22
C LEU A 52 78.85 -18.63 78.72
N PRO A 53 78.60 -17.41 79.26
CA PRO A 53 77.49 -16.59 78.76
C PRO A 53 77.69 -16.11 77.32
N VAL A 54 78.93 -16.02 76.84
CA VAL A 54 79.22 -15.69 75.43
C VAL A 54 78.89 -16.86 74.50
N GLN A 55 79.03 -18.11 74.94
CA GLN A 55 78.58 -19.27 74.15
C GLN A 55 77.05 -19.33 74.06
N GLU A 56 76.34 -19.07 75.15
CA GLU A 56 74.87 -19.03 75.17
C GLU A 56 74.32 -17.83 74.37
N HIS A 57 74.91 -16.64 74.53
CA HIS A 57 74.56 -15.49 73.70
C HIS A 57 74.93 -15.69 72.22
N SER A 58 76.03 -16.38 71.90
CA SER A 58 76.37 -16.69 70.51
C SER A 58 75.35 -17.65 69.89
N ALA A 59 74.90 -18.66 70.65
CA ALA A 59 73.83 -19.56 70.21
C ALA A 59 72.47 -18.84 70.05
N GLN A 60 72.13 -17.91 70.95
CA GLN A 60 70.92 -17.09 70.85
C GLN A 60 70.96 -16.11 69.68
N ILE A 61 72.11 -15.48 69.41
CA ILE A 61 72.30 -14.60 68.25
C ILE A 61 72.18 -15.41 66.97
N GLN A 62 72.76 -16.62 66.93
CA GLN A 62 72.64 -17.54 65.80
C GLN A 62 71.17 -17.92 65.56
N ASP A 63 70.42 -18.31 66.60
CA ASP A 63 69.00 -18.66 66.49
C ASP A 63 68.12 -17.47 66.06
N LEU A 64 68.39 -16.26 66.59
CA LEU A 64 67.73 -15.03 66.14
C LEU A 64 68.05 -14.70 64.68
N GLN A 65 69.28 -14.98 64.24
CA GLN A 65 69.71 -14.76 62.87
C GLN A 65 69.05 -15.78 61.92
N ASP A 66 68.97 -17.04 62.33
CA ASP A 66 68.26 -18.08 61.60
C ASP A 66 66.74 -17.77 61.53
N GLN A 67 66.14 -17.27 62.60
CA GLN A 67 64.75 -16.78 62.61
C GLN A 67 64.56 -15.57 61.68
N GLN A 68 65.51 -14.63 61.67
CA GLN A 68 65.47 -13.49 60.74
C GLN A 68 65.59 -13.94 59.29
N ASP A 69 66.48 -14.89 58.99
CA ASP A 69 66.66 -15.43 57.65
C ASP A 69 65.42 -16.21 57.19
N GLN A 70 64.80 -16.99 58.09
CA GLN A 70 63.52 -17.67 57.80
C GLN A 70 62.38 -16.67 57.56
N LEU A 71 62.25 -15.63 58.39
CA LEU A 71 61.24 -14.60 58.23
C LEU A 71 61.46 -13.83 56.92
N ALA A 72 62.71 -13.49 56.61
CA ALA A 72 63.08 -12.82 55.36
C ALA A 72 62.75 -13.70 54.15
N ALA A 73 63.07 -15.00 54.20
CA ALA A 73 62.71 -15.95 53.15
C ALA A 73 61.19 -16.06 52.97
N GLN A 74 60.44 -16.15 54.07
CA GLN A 74 58.98 -16.23 54.05
C GLN A 74 58.34 -14.95 53.49
N LEU A 75 58.88 -13.76 53.83
CA LEU A 75 58.43 -12.50 53.25
C LEU A 75 58.74 -12.41 51.75
N ILE A 76 59.87 -12.92 51.30
CA ILE A 76 60.21 -12.97 49.87
C ILE A 76 59.23 -13.88 49.13
N GLU A 77 58.94 -15.06 49.68
CA GLU A 77 57.99 -16.01 49.09
C GLU A 77 56.57 -15.45 49.05
N GLN A 78 56.08 -14.84 50.13
CA GLN A 78 54.78 -14.19 50.15
C GLN A 78 54.69 -13.04 49.14
N ASN A 79 55.74 -12.21 49.02
CA ASN A 79 55.78 -11.16 48.00
C ASN A 79 55.77 -11.74 46.58
N ALA A 80 56.46 -12.85 46.34
CA ALA A 80 56.45 -13.52 45.04
C ALA A 80 55.05 -14.06 44.68
N ASP A 81 54.37 -14.74 45.62
CA ASP A 81 52.99 -15.21 45.44
C ASP A 81 52.01 -14.06 45.18
N LEU A 82 52.12 -12.97 45.96
CA LEU A 82 51.28 -11.79 45.76
C LEU A 82 51.50 -11.15 44.39
N LEU A 83 52.74 -11.07 43.92
CA LEU A 83 53.06 -10.55 42.58
C LEU A 83 52.47 -11.44 41.48
N GLU A 84 52.58 -12.76 41.62
CA GLU A 84 51.98 -13.72 40.67
C GLU A 84 50.46 -13.60 40.62
N ARG A 85 49.80 -13.49 41.79
CA ARG A 85 48.35 -13.30 41.86
C ARG A 85 47.91 -11.96 41.28
N ILE A 86 48.67 -10.88 41.50
CA ILE A 86 48.40 -9.58 40.88
C ILE A 86 48.50 -9.69 39.36
N GLN A 87 49.55 -10.33 38.84
CA GLN A 87 49.72 -10.52 37.40
C GLN A 87 48.57 -11.33 36.79
N SER A 88 48.18 -12.44 37.43
CA SER A 88 47.04 -13.25 36.97
C SER A 88 45.72 -12.47 36.99
N LEU A 89 45.48 -11.64 38.02
CA LEU A 89 44.31 -10.75 38.08
C LEU A 89 44.34 -9.66 37.01
N GLU A 90 45.50 -9.13 36.67
CA GLU A 90 45.66 -8.16 35.59
C GLU A 90 45.34 -8.78 34.22
N GLU A 91 45.86 -9.98 33.96
CA GLU A 91 45.57 -10.75 32.75
C GLU A 91 44.07 -11.09 32.63
N GLN A 92 43.46 -11.55 33.73
CA GLN A 92 42.02 -11.82 33.77
C GLN A 92 41.20 -10.55 33.51
N ARG A 93 41.56 -9.43 34.15
CA ARG A 93 40.88 -8.15 33.97
C ARG A 93 40.98 -7.64 32.53
N ASP A 94 42.09 -7.88 31.84
CA ASP A 94 42.25 -7.52 30.44
C ASP A 94 41.40 -8.41 29.52
N SER A 95 41.32 -9.71 29.81
CA SER A 95 40.40 -10.63 29.13
C SER A 95 38.93 -10.25 29.32
N ASP A 96 38.54 -9.88 30.55
CA ASP A 96 37.19 -9.44 30.87
C ASP A 96 36.84 -8.13 30.13
N LYS A 97 37.77 -7.17 30.08
CA LYS A 97 37.59 -5.94 29.30
C LYS A 97 37.35 -6.24 27.82
N GLN A 98 38.14 -7.14 27.23
CA GLN A 98 37.96 -7.53 25.83
C GLN A 98 36.58 -8.16 25.59
N THR A 99 36.14 -9.02 26.51
CA THR A 99 34.81 -9.65 26.44
C THR A 99 33.69 -8.62 26.54
N ILE A 100 33.82 -7.64 27.44
CA ILE A 100 32.86 -6.53 27.58
C ILE A 100 32.80 -5.69 26.31
N ASP A 101 33.95 -5.37 25.70
CA ASP A 101 33.99 -4.61 24.45
C ASP A 101 33.33 -5.37 23.30
N GLU A 102 33.55 -6.67 23.20
CA GLU A 102 32.89 -7.52 22.20
C GLU A 102 31.37 -7.59 22.41
N LEU A 103 30.91 -7.79 23.65
CA LEU A 103 29.49 -7.80 23.99
C LEU A 103 28.83 -6.46 23.67
N ASN A 104 29.49 -5.34 23.98
CA ASN A 104 29.00 -4.00 23.63
C ASN A 104 28.89 -3.82 22.12
N ALA A 105 29.85 -4.32 21.34
CA ALA A 105 29.77 -4.30 19.88
C ALA A 105 28.59 -5.13 19.35
N ARG A 106 28.37 -6.34 19.91
CA ARG A 106 27.22 -7.19 19.56
C ARG A 106 25.88 -6.54 19.91
N ILE A 107 25.78 -5.90 21.08
CA ILE A 107 24.57 -5.17 21.49
C ILE A 107 24.25 -4.03 20.51
N ARG A 108 25.26 -3.26 20.08
CA ARG A 108 25.07 -2.21 19.08
C ARG A 108 24.59 -2.79 17.75
N SER A 109 25.23 -3.85 17.26
CA SER A 109 24.80 -4.51 16.01
C SER A 109 23.37 -5.07 16.10
N LEU A 110 22.99 -5.68 17.23
CA LEU A 110 21.62 -6.15 17.43
C LEU A 110 20.61 -5.01 17.47
N LYS A 111 20.97 -3.88 18.08
CA LYS A 111 20.15 -2.67 18.07
C LYS A 111 19.95 -2.14 16.65
N ASP A 112 21.01 -2.04 15.87
CA ASP A 112 20.94 -1.57 14.49
C ASP A 112 20.08 -2.50 13.62
N ASN A 113 20.20 -3.81 13.81
CA ASN A 113 19.37 -4.81 13.14
C ASN A 113 17.88 -4.68 13.55
N LEU A 114 17.59 -4.43 14.83
CA LEU A 114 16.23 -4.22 15.30
C LEU A 114 15.63 -2.96 14.68
N ASP A 115 16.37 -1.85 14.68
CA ASP A 115 15.94 -0.58 14.11
C ASP A 115 15.67 -0.75 12.59
N SER A 116 16.51 -1.50 11.87
CA SER A 116 16.28 -1.85 10.45
C SER A 116 15.05 -2.72 10.24
N LEU A 117 14.81 -3.71 11.11
CA LEU A 117 13.65 -4.60 10.98
C LEU A 117 12.34 -3.85 11.25
N THR A 118 12.34 -2.93 12.21
CA THR A 118 11.20 -2.04 12.47
C THR A 118 10.89 -1.17 11.25
N GLN A 119 11.90 -0.56 10.63
CA GLN A 119 11.69 0.21 9.38
C GLN A 119 11.11 -0.66 8.25
N GLN A 120 11.59 -1.88 8.08
CA GLN A 120 11.05 -2.81 7.09
C GLN A 120 9.60 -3.18 7.40
N GLN A 121 9.26 -3.38 8.67
CA GLN A 121 7.89 -3.67 9.09
C GLN A 121 6.95 -2.50 8.79
N GLU A 122 7.37 -1.26 9.08
CA GLU A 122 6.59 -0.06 8.75
C GLU A 122 6.37 0.09 7.25
N ALA A 123 7.42 -0.10 6.44
CA ALA A 123 7.31 -0.09 4.98
C ALA A 123 6.31 -1.15 4.47
N SER A 124 6.40 -2.38 4.98
CA SER A 124 5.47 -3.45 4.60
C SER A 124 4.01 -3.15 4.98
N GLN A 125 3.78 -2.49 6.12
CA GLN A 125 2.44 -2.07 6.53
C GLN A 125 1.89 -0.96 5.63
N ALA A 126 2.75 -0.02 5.22
CA ALA A 126 2.38 1.01 4.26
C ALA A 126 2.02 0.42 2.89
N ASP A 127 2.80 -0.55 2.42
CA ASP A 127 2.53 -1.27 1.17
C ASP A 127 1.19 -2.02 1.24
N LEU A 128 0.93 -2.76 2.32
CA LEU A 128 -0.35 -3.46 2.51
C LEU A 128 -1.55 -2.50 2.49
N LYS A 129 -1.42 -1.33 3.14
CA LYS A 129 -2.45 -0.30 3.12
C LYS A 129 -2.68 0.23 1.70
N ASN A 130 -1.61 0.45 0.94
CA ASN A 130 -1.70 0.90 -0.45
C ASN A 130 -2.40 -0.15 -1.33
N LEU A 131 -2.00 -1.42 -1.23
CA LEU A 131 -2.65 -2.52 -1.95
C LEU A 131 -4.14 -2.63 -1.59
N GLN A 132 -4.50 -2.43 -0.32
CA GLN A 132 -5.90 -2.43 0.09
C GLN A 132 -6.68 -1.29 -0.59
N THR A 133 -6.14 -0.07 -0.62
CA THR A 133 -6.76 1.06 -1.33
C THR A 133 -6.90 0.79 -2.83
N GLN A 134 -5.90 0.16 -3.47
CA GLN A 134 -5.99 -0.23 -4.87
C GLN A 134 -7.09 -1.27 -5.11
N LEU A 135 -7.25 -2.25 -4.21
CA LEU A 135 -8.29 -3.26 -4.29
C LEU A 135 -9.69 -2.63 -4.15
N ASP A 136 -9.85 -1.69 -3.23
CA ASP A 136 -11.11 -0.95 -3.07
C ASP A 136 -11.44 -0.14 -4.33
N GLY A 137 -10.43 0.52 -4.92
CA GLY A 137 -10.57 1.23 -6.19
C GLY A 137 -10.98 0.30 -7.34
N LEU A 138 -10.32 -0.84 -7.50
CA LEU A 138 -10.68 -1.84 -8.51
C LEU A 138 -12.11 -2.37 -8.32
N SER A 139 -12.51 -2.64 -7.08
CA SER A 139 -13.89 -3.05 -6.75
C SER A 139 -14.92 -2.00 -7.18
N GLN A 140 -14.65 -0.72 -6.91
CA GLN A 140 -15.51 0.38 -7.38
C GLN A 140 -15.57 0.46 -8.91
N THR A 141 -14.45 0.30 -9.61
CA THR A 141 -14.44 0.31 -11.08
C THR A 141 -15.24 -0.85 -11.68
N LEU A 142 -15.20 -2.03 -11.07
CA LEU A 142 -15.99 -3.18 -11.51
C LEU A 142 -17.48 -2.92 -11.35
N ASN A 143 -17.91 -2.38 -10.20
CA ASN A 143 -19.32 -2.04 -9.97
C ASN A 143 -19.81 -0.98 -10.95
N ALA A 144 -18.98 0.04 -11.24
CA ALA A 144 -19.32 1.07 -12.21
C ALA A 144 -19.44 0.50 -13.63
N LEU A 145 -18.57 -0.45 -14.00
CA LEU A 145 -18.62 -1.11 -15.30
C LEU A 145 -19.84 -2.03 -15.44
N GLU A 146 -20.21 -2.73 -14.38
CA GLU A 146 -21.43 -3.56 -14.33
C GLU A 146 -22.68 -2.70 -14.53
N ALA A 147 -22.76 -1.54 -13.87
CA ALA A 147 -23.86 -0.59 -14.05
C ALA A 147 -23.92 -0.05 -15.49
N GLN A 148 -22.77 0.26 -16.11
CA GLN A 148 -22.72 0.68 -17.52
C GLN A 148 -23.19 -0.43 -18.46
N TYR A 149 -22.83 -1.68 -18.19
CA TYR A 149 -23.30 -2.82 -18.99
C TYR A 149 -24.82 -3.00 -18.90
N ALA A 150 -25.39 -2.87 -17.70
CA ALA A 150 -26.84 -2.92 -17.50
C ALA A 150 -27.57 -1.81 -18.28
N ALA A 151 -27.08 -0.58 -18.21
CA ALA A 151 -27.65 0.55 -18.95
C ALA A 151 -27.55 0.36 -20.48
N LEU A 152 -26.42 -0.15 -20.97
CA LEU A 152 -26.25 -0.45 -22.40
C LEU A 152 -27.21 -1.56 -22.85
N GLN A 153 -27.40 -2.60 -22.05
CA GLN A 153 -28.35 -3.67 -22.35
C GLN A 153 -29.79 -3.15 -22.42
N GLU A 154 -30.17 -2.23 -21.53
CA GLU A 154 -31.47 -1.56 -21.57
C GLU A 154 -31.65 -0.73 -22.85
N SER A 155 -30.64 0.05 -23.24
CA SER A 155 -30.65 0.80 -24.50
C SER A 155 -30.78 -0.11 -25.73
N ILE A 156 -30.07 -1.25 -25.75
CA ILE A 156 -30.18 -2.24 -26.82
C ILE A 156 -31.61 -2.80 -26.91
N ASN A 157 -32.23 -3.12 -25.78
CA ASN A 157 -33.60 -3.64 -25.75
C ASN A 157 -34.60 -2.58 -26.24
N ALA A 158 -34.48 -1.34 -25.78
CA ALA A 158 -35.33 -0.23 -26.22
C ALA A 158 -35.21 0.01 -27.74
N ASN A 159 -33.98 0.01 -28.26
CA ASN A 159 -33.75 0.18 -29.70
C ASN A 159 -34.30 -1.00 -30.52
N GLN A 160 -34.25 -2.23 -29.99
CA GLN A 160 -34.87 -3.40 -30.65
C GLN A 160 -36.40 -3.27 -30.71
N GLU A 161 -37.02 -2.79 -29.63
CA GLU A 161 -38.45 -2.51 -29.60
C GLU A 161 -38.83 -1.43 -30.62
N GLU A 162 -38.07 -0.32 -30.67
CA GLU A 162 -38.28 0.75 -31.64
C GLU A 162 -38.14 0.27 -33.09
N LEU A 163 -37.11 -0.53 -33.39
CA LEU A 163 -36.92 -1.12 -34.72
C LEU A 163 -38.06 -2.07 -35.09
N THR A 164 -38.60 -2.80 -34.12
CA THR A 164 -39.76 -3.69 -34.34
C THR A 164 -41.00 -2.86 -34.66
N LEU A 165 -41.28 -1.83 -33.87
CA LEU A 165 -42.41 -0.91 -34.12
C LEU A 165 -42.30 -0.21 -35.47
N LEU A 166 -41.10 0.25 -35.85
CA LEU A 166 -40.87 0.87 -37.15
C LEU A 166 -41.06 -0.14 -38.30
N GLY A 167 -40.60 -1.38 -38.13
CA GLY A 167 -40.82 -2.47 -39.08
C GLY A 167 -42.31 -2.76 -39.28
N ASP A 168 -43.07 -2.87 -38.20
CA ASP A 168 -44.53 -3.07 -38.23
C ASP A 168 -45.23 -1.87 -38.88
N TYR A 169 -44.81 -0.65 -38.56
CA TYR A 169 -45.37 0.56 -39.16
C TYR A 169 -45.14 0.64 -40.68
N LEU A 170 -43.94 0.30 -41.15
CA LEU A 170 -43.59 0.34 -42.58
C LEU A 170 -44.25 -0.79 -43.39
N THR A 171 -44.50 -1.94 -42.76
CA THR A 171 -45.18 -3.07 -43.39
C THR A 171 -46.70 -3.00 -43.28
N SER A 172 -47.23 -2.08 -42.45
CA SER A 172 -48.66 -1.84 -42.35
C SER A 172 -49.25 -1.39 -43.68
N GLN A 173 -50.35 -2.01 -44.09
CA GLN A 173 -51.08 -1.65 -45.31
C GLN A 173 -51.67 -0.23 -45.24
N GLU A 174 -51.85 0.28 -44.02
CA GLU A 174 -52.30 1.63 -43.70
C GLU A 174 -51.13 2.61 -43.53
N ALA A 175 -49.90 2.19 -43.79
CA ALA A 175 -48.76 3.09 -43.79
C ALA A 175 -49.07 4.29 -44.69
N PRO A 176 -48.88 5.54 -44.23
CA PRO A 176 -49.23 6.73 -45.00
C PRO A 176 -48.62 6.76 -46.40
N LEU A 177 -47.42 6.21 -46.58
CA LEU A 177 -46.78 6.09 -47.89
C LEU A 177 -47.54 5.12 -48.82
N ALA A 178 -48.02 4.00 -48.30
CA ALA A 178 -48.83 3.05 -49.06
C ALA A 178 -50.19 3.64 -49.44
N VAL A 179 -50.85 4.34 -48.51
CA VAL A 179 -52.10 5.07 -48.77
C VAL A 179 -51.89 6.14 -49.84
N MET A 180 -50.86 6.98 -49.70
CA MET A 180 -50.56 8.06 -50.64
C MET A 180 -50.21 7.53 -52.03
N TYR A 181 -49.48 6.42 -52.13
CA TYR A 181 -49.22 5.76 -53.41
C TYR A 181 -50.53 5.36 -54.10
N ARG A 182 -51.48 4.76 -53.36
CA ARG A 182 -52.78 4.38 -53.91
C ARG A 182 -53.60 5.59 -54.35
N GLU A 183 -53.67 6.64 -53.54
CA GLU A 183 -54.39 7.88 -53.87
C GLU A 183 -53.85 8.53 -55.16
N VAL A 184 -52.53 8.61 -55.31
CA VAL A 184 -51.90 9.18 -56.50
C VAL A 184 -52.25 8.38 -57.76
N GLN A 185 -52.24 7.05 -57.69
CA GLN A 185 -52.61 6.19 -58.83
C GLN A 185 -54.10 6.32 -59.19
N LEU A 186 -54.99 6.41 -58.19
CA LEU A 186 -56.42 6.65 -58.42
C LEU A 186 -56.67 8.01 -59.09
N VAL A 187 -56.02 9.08 -58.62
CA VAL A 187 -56.14 10.41 -59.23
C VAL A 187 -55.63 10.41 -60.67
N LYS A 188 -54.52 9.72 -60.94
CA LYS A 188 -54.01 9.57 -62.30
C LYS A 188 -54.98 8.82 -63.21
N ALA A 189 -55.58 7.73 -62.74
CA ALA A 189 -56.62 7.02 -63.50
C ALA A 189 -57.85 7.91 -63.76
N MET A 190 -58.28 8.70 -62.76
CA MET A 190 -59.38 9.66 -62.94
C MET A 190 -59.07 10.74 -63.98
N GLU A 191 -57.83 11.24 -64.03
CA GLU A 191 -57.39 12.24 -65.01
C GLU A 191 -57.46 11.68 -66.43
N LEU A 192 -56.95 10.46 -66.65
CA LEU A 192 -57.03 9.78 -67.95
C LEU A 192 -58.48 9.56 -68.38
N LEU A 193 -59.35 9.09 -67.48
CA LEU A 193 -60.79 8.94 -67.81
C LEU A 193 -61.46 10.27 -68.14
N THR A 194 -61.12 11.35 -67.42
CA THR A 194 -61.62 12.70 -67.73
C THR A 194 -61.18 13.13 -69.13
N ARG A 195 -59.92 12.88 -69.49
CA ARG A 195 -59.38 13.18 -70.82
C ARG A 195 -60.01 12.31 -71.91
N GLY A 196 -60.28 11.04 -71.63
CA GLY A 196 -60.98 10.13 -72.52
C GLY A 196 -62.41 10.60 -72.82
N ARG A 197 -63.14 11.03 -71.79
CA ARG A 197 -64.48 11.61 -71.94
C ARG A 197 -64.48 12.88 -72.78
N LEU A 198 -63.56 13.81 -72.52
CA LEU A 198 -63.41 15.01 -73.34
C LEU A 198 -63.11 14.65 -74.81
N SER A 199 -62.29 13.62 -75.04
CA SER A 199 -61.97 13.14 -76.39
C SER A 199 -63.22 12.60 -77.12
N LEU A 200 -64.13 11.91 -76.40
CA LEU A 200 -65.42 11.50 -76.96
C LEU A 200 -66.31 12.68 -77.35
N GLU A 201 -66.36 13.73 -76.52
CA GLU A 201 -67.13 14.95 -76.83
C GLU A 201 -66.59 15.66 -78.07
N LEU A 202 -65.27 15.58 -78.30
CA LEU A 202 -64.60 16.13 -79.49
C LEU A 202 -64.70 15.21 -80.72
N GLY A 203 -65.30 14.02 -80.59
CA GLY A 203 -65.48 13.06 -81.66
C GLY A 203 -64.26 12.19 -81.98
N ASP A 204 -63.22 12.21 -81.13
CA ASP A 204 -62.03 11.36 -81.26
C ASP A 204 -62.15 10.10 -80.39
N ALA A 205 -62.90 9.12 -80.92
CA ALA A 205 -63.11 7.85 -80.23
C ALA A 205 -61.83 7.00 -80.10
N GLY A 206 -60.86 7.18 -81.01
CA GLY A 206 -59.60 6.44 -80.99
C GLY A 206 -58.70 6.90 -79.84
N GLN A 207 -58.56 8.22 -79.68
CA GLN A 207 -57.86 8.79 -78.52
C GLN A 207 -58.57 8.42 -77.22
N ALA A 208 -59.90 8.57 -77.17
CA ALA A 208 -60.68 8.21 -75.99
C ALA A 208 -60.46 6.76 -75.54
N ARG A 209 -60.45 5.81 -76.48
CA ARG A 209 -60.17 4.40 -76.19
C ARG A 209 -58.78 4.21 -75.58
N GLY A 210 -57.76 4.87 -76.14
CA GLY A 210 -56.39 4.83 -75.60
C GLY A 210 -56.30 5.31 -74.16
N GLU A 211 -56.97 6.43 -73.84
CA GLU A 211 -57.02 6.96 -72.47
C GLU A 211 -57.67 5.99 -71.46
N VAL A 212 -58.71 5.28 -71.90
CA VAL A 212 -59.42 4.29 -71.09
C VAL A 212 -58.58 3.02 -70.90
N GLU A 213 -57.86 2.59 -71.93
CA GLU A 213 -56.90 1.48 -71.85
C GLU A 213 -55.73 1.79 -70.89
N ASP A 214 -55.20 3.02 -70.94
CA ASP A 214 -54.13 3.47 -70.03
C ASP A 214 -54.63 3.59 -68.58
N ALA A 215 -55.84 4.13 -68.37
CA ALA A 215 -56.46 4.19 -67.05
C ALA A 215 -56.65 2.79 -66.46
N ARG A 216 -57.13 1.84 -67.28
CA ARG A 216 -57.28 0.45 -66.90
C ARG A 216 -55.93 -0.19 -66.54
N ALA A 217 -54.88 0.05 -67.31
CA ALA A 217 -53.55 -0.48 -67.02
C ALA A 217 -53.02 0.00 -65.66
N LEU A 218 -53.24 1.28 -65.31
CA LEU A 218 -52.87 1.81 -64.00
C LEU A 218 -53.65 1.15 -62.85
N LEU A 219 -54.95 0.91 -63.03
CA LEU A 219 -55.76 0.24 -62.01
C LEU A 219 -55.37 -1.24 -61.84
N LEU A 220 -54.96 -1.92 -62.92
CA LEU A 220 -54.43 -3.27 -62.82
C LEU A 220 -53.09 -3.35 -62.07
N ASP A 221 -52.20 -2.37 -62.26
CA ASP A 221 -50.95 -2.27 -61.49
C ASP A 221 -51.22 -1.98 -60.01
N LEU A 222 -52.18 -1.08 -59.74
CA LEU A 222 -52.61 -0.72 -58.40
C LEU A 222 -53.16 -1.92 -57.61
N ARG A 223 -53.73 -2.92 -58.30
CA ARG A 223 -54.27 -4.15 -57.68
C ARG A 223 -53.25 -4.86 -56.80
N ALA A 224 -51.97 -4.86 -57.18
CA ALA A 224 -50.88 -5.48 -56.40
C ALA A 224 -50.66 -4.81 -55.02
N PHE A 225 -51.20 -3.61 -54.81
CA PHE A 225 -51.04 -2.81 -53.59
C PHE A 225 -52.36 -2.58 -52.84
N THR A 226 -53.43 -3.27 -53.27
CA THR A 226 -54.74 -3.28 -52.61
C THR A 226 -55.02 -4.64 -51.99
N PHE A 227 -55.82 -4.67 -50.92
CA PHE A 227 -56.15 -5.89 -50.22
C PHE A 227 -57.62 -5.90 -49.76
N GLY A 228 -58.20 -7.09 -49.62
CA GLY A 228 -59.55 -7.28 -49.09
C GLY A 228 -60.62 -6.55 -49.92
N GLU A 229 -61.47 -5.78 -49.24
CA GLU A 229 -62.58 -5.02 -49.85
C GLU A 229 -62.08 -3.98 -50.88
N GLN A 230 -60.84 -3.49 -50.76
CA GLN A 230 -60.26 -2.58 -51.75
C GLN A 230 -60.02 -3.28 -53.09
N THR A 231 -59.57 -4.53 -53.05
CA THR A 231 -59.34 -5.33 -54.26
C THR A 231 -60.66 -5.65 -54.93
N GLU A 232 -61.71 -5.98 -54.16
CA GLU A 232 -63.05 -6.24 -54.71
C GLU A 232 -63.66 -5.00 -55.35
N ALA A 233 -63.55 -3.84 -54.71
CA ALA A 233 -64.01 -2.57 -55.27
C ALA A 233 -63.24 -2.20 -56.54
N LEU A 234 -61.91 -2.39 -56.55
CA LEU A 234 -61.07 -2.12 -57.71
C LEU A 234 -61.36 -3.07 -58.87
N ASP A 235 -61.57 -4.36 -58.59
CA ASP A 235 -61.92 -5.38 -59.59
C ASP A 235 -63.26 -5.05 -60.25
N ALA A 236 -64.27 -4.60 -59.48
CA ALA A 236 -65.56 -4.16 -60.02
C ALA A 236 -65.43 -2.93 -60.95
N ILE A 237 -64.54 -1.99 -60.62
CA ILE A 237 -64.25 -0.81 -61.46
C ILE A 237 -63.55 -1.25 -62.75
N ILE A 238 -62.56 -2.15 -62.66
CA ILE A 238 -61.83 -2.67 -63.83
C ILE A 238 -62.77 -3.47 -64.75
N GLU A 239 -63.62 -4.33 -64.21
CA GLU A 239 -64.60 -5.09 -64.97
C GLU A 239 -65.55 -4.14 -65.75
N ARG A 240 -65.96 -3.03 -65.12
CA ARG A 240 -66.79 -2.05 -65.80
C ARG A 240 -66.04 -1.27 -66.88
N LEU A 241 -64.75 -1.00 -66.69
CA LEU A 241 -63.90 -0.45 -67.74
C LEU A 241 -63.72 -1.42 -68.91
N ASP A 242 -63.60 -2.72 -68.63
CA ASP A 242 -63.54 -3.76 -69.65
C ASP A 242 -64.80 -3.81 -70.52
N LEU A 243 -65.97 -3.77 -69.89
CA LEU A 243 -67.24 -3.66 -70.60
C LEU A 243 -67.32 -2.37 -71.42
N THR A 244 -66.87 -1.25 -70.86
CA THR A 244 -66.86 0.03 -71.56
C THR A 244 -65.97 -0.02 -72.80
N LEU A 245 -64.78 -0.64 -72.72
CA LEU A 245 -63.86 -0.86 -73.84
C LEU A 245 -64.47 -1.75 -74.93
N GLU A 246 -65.28 -2.75 -74.56
CA GLU A 246 -66.03 -3.59 -75.50
C GLU A 246 -67.14 -2.80 -76.22
N ASP A 247 -67.80 -1.87 -75.50
CA ASP A 247 -68.88 -1.05 -76.03
C ASP A 247 -68.42 0.04 -77.02
N PHE A 248 -67.13 0.41 -77.03
CA PHE A 248 -66.59 1.30 -78.08
C PHE A 248 -66.82 0.75 -79.50
N ASP A 249 -66.75 -0.57 -79.67
CA ASP A 249 -66.94 -1.22 -80.97
C ASP A 249 -68.40 -1.62 -81.24
N LYS A 250 -69.15 -1.97 -80.19
CA LYS A 250 -70.49 -2.56 -80.30
C LYS A 250 -71.63 -1.57 -80.09
N ALA A 251 -71.47 -0.60 -79.19
CA ALA A 251 -72.51 0.31 -78.74
C ALA A 251 -71.94 1.68 -78.32
N PRO A 252 -71.33 2.44 -79.26
CA PRO A 252 -70.56 3.65 -78.94
C PRO A 252 -71.38 4.78 -78.27
N SER A 253 -72.71 4.75 -78.37
CA SER A 253 -73.59 5.71 -77.70
C SER A 253 -73.69 5.51 -76.18
N LEU A 254 -73.33 4.33 -75.65
CA LEU A 254 -73.41 4.02 -74.22
C LEU A 254 -72.12 4.40 -73.47
N VAL A 255 -70.99 4.39 -74.19
CA VAL A 255 -69.64 4.64 -73.65
C VAL A 255 -69.54 5.92 -72.79
N PRO A 256 -70.07 7.09 -73.18
CA PRO A 256 -69.96 8.29 -72.33
C PRO A 256 -70.63 8.13 -70.96
N ASN A 257 -71.75 7.42 -70.90
CA ASN A 257 -72.48 7.19 -69.64
C ASN A 257 -71.74 6.17 -68.77
N ASP A 258 -71.17 5.12 -69.36
CA ASP A 258 -70.42 4.13 -68.60
C ASP A 258 -69.08 4.66 -68.07
N LEU A 259 -68.39 5.51 -68.85
CA LEU A 259 -67.21 6.22 -68.35
C LEU A 259 -67.53 7.18 -67.20
N GLU A 260 -68.66 7.89 -67.25
CA GLU A 260 -69.12 8.71 -66.12
C GLU A 260 -69.36 7.84 -64.88
N ASN A 261 -70.00 6.69 -65.04
CA ASN A 261 -70.26 5.80 -63.92
C ASN A 261 -68.97 5.24 -63.29
N VAL A 262 -67.99 4.82 -64.10
CA VAL A 262 -66.67 4.40 -63.59
C VAL A 262 -65.96 5.56 -62.90
N TRP A 263 -65.98 6.75 -63.50
CA TRP A 263 -65.37 7.94 -62.91
C TRP A 263 -65.99 8.29 -61.55
N GLN A 264 -67.31 8.22 -61.42
CA GLN A 264 -67.98 8.43 -60.13
C GLN A 264 -67.60 7.36 -59.08
N LEU A 265 -67.43 6.10 -59.49
CA LEU A 265 -66.97 5.04 -58.60
C LEU A 265 -65.53 5.27 -58.11
N LEU A 266 -64.65 5.78 -58.98
CA LEU A 266 -63.29 6.16 -58.59
C LEU A 266 -63.27 7.41 -57.69
N LEU A 267 -64.16 8.38 -57.95
CA LEU A 267 -64.30 9.58 -57.14
C LEU A 267 -64.79 9.26 -55.72
N ALA A 268 -65.64 8.24 -55.57
CA ALA A 268 -66.06 7.74 -54.27
C ALA A 268 -64.89 7.13 -53.45
N GLY A 269 -63.79 6.79 -54.13
CA GLY A 269 -62.59 6.22 -53.53
C GLY A 269 -62.71 4.72 -53.25
N LEU A 270 -61.57 4.09 -52.94
CA LEU A 270 -61.55 2.70 -52.47
C LEU A 270 -61.92 2.62 -50.99
N PRO A 271 -62.68 1.61 -50.55
CA PRO A 271 -63.10 1.47 -49.16
C PRO A 271 -61.89 1.34 -48.23
N GLY A 272 -61.85 2.14 -47.15
CA GLY A 272 -60.75 2.13 -46.19
C GLY A 272 -59.43 2.75 -46.69
N ASN A 273 -59.42 3.40 -47.86
CA ASN A 273 -58.26 4.16 -48.32
C ASN A 273 -58.25 5.58 -47.73
N THR A 274 -58.08 5.65 -46.41
CA THR A 274 -57.97 6.91 -45.67
C THR A 274 -56.65 6.94 -44.94
N LEU A 275 -55.96 8.07 -44.96
CA LEU A 275 -54.78 8.27 -44.12
C LEU A 275 -55.18 8.00 -42.66
N PRO A 276 -54.46 7.12 -41.93
CA PRO A 276 -54.68 7.00 -40.50
C PRO A 276 -54.45 8.39 -39.86
N PRO A 277 -55.18 8.73 -38.78
CA PRO A 277 -54.89 9.95 -38.04
C PRO A 277 -53.41 9.94 -37.67
N ALA A 278 -52.72 11.07 -37.81
CA ALA A 278 -51.29 11.18 -37.52
C ALA A 278 -51.04 10.81 -36.05
N THR A 279 -50.86 9.53 -35.76
CA THR A 279 -50.34 9.08 -34.49
C THR A 279 -48.88 9.48 -34.51
N SER A 280 -48.59 10.55 -33.78
CA SER A 280 -47.23 11.00 -33.51
C SER A 280 -46.44 9.79 -33.04
N LEU A 281 -45.56 9.26 -33.89
CA LEU A 281 -44.48 8.39 -33.45
C LEU A 281 -43.67 9.25 -32.49
N GLN A 282 -43.96 9.15 -31.19
CA GLN A 282 -43.10 9.69 -30.17
C GLN A 282 -41.88 8.77 -30.13
N ILE A 283 -40.97 8.99 -31.08
CA ILE A 283 -39.58 8.58 -30.94
C ILE A 283 -39.10 9.34 -29.72
N VAL A 284 -39.17 8.70 -28.56
CA VAL A 284 -38.51 9.19 -27.37
C VAL A 284 -37.03 9.04 -27.67
N LEU A 285 -36.40 10.14 -28.08
CA LEU A 285 -34.95 10.25 -28.09
C LEU A 285 -34.47 9.82 -26.71
N THR A 286 -33.92 8.61 -26.63
CA THR A 286 -33.27 8.10 -25.44
C THR A 286 -32.19 9.12 -25.05
N PRO A 287 -32.00 9.39 -23.74
CA PRO A 287 -31.01 10.34 -23.30
C PRO A 287 -29.65 9.93 -23.87
N SER A 288 -29.03 10.85 -24.60
CA SER A 288 -27.67 10.69 -25.09
C SER A 288 -26.79 10.31 -23.91
N VAL A 289 -26.20 9.12 -23.95
CA VAL A 289 -25.17 8.73 -23.00
C VAL A 289 -23.97 9.65 -23.29
N GLU A 290 -23.86 10.75 -22.56
CA GLU A 290 -22.62 11.50 -22.48
C GLU A 290 -21.59 10.62 -21.80
N ILE A 291 -20.79 9.93 -22.62
CA ILE A 291 -19.56 9.29 -22.18
C ILE A 291 -18.60 10.43 -21.83
N SER A 292 -18.68 10.93 -20.61
CA SER A 292 -17.61 11.75 -20.04
C SER A 292 -16.40 10.83 -19.81
N ALA A 293 -15.66 10.58 -20.89
CA ALA A 293 -14.30 10.09 -20.79
C ALA A 293 -13.47 11.21 -20.17
N THR A 294 -13.37 11.23 -18.84
CA THR A 294 -12.31 11.97 -18.17
C THR A 294 -10.99 11.34 -18.57
N THR A 295 -10.40 11.83 -19.65
CA THR A 295 -8.97 11.69 -19.93
C THR A 295 -8.24 12.69 -19.05
N GLY A 296 -8.44 12.54 -17.74
CA GLY A 296 -7.70 13.22 -16.70
C GLY A 296 -6.58 12.30 -16.26
N TYR A 297 -5.37 12.70 -16.59
CA TYR A 297 -4.10 12.30 -15.99
C TYR A 297 -4.24 11.84 -14.52
N PRO A 298 -3.47 10.84 -14.06
CA PRO A 298 -3.59 10.33 -12.68
C PRO A 298 -3.39 11.46 -11.66
N PRO A 299 -4.24 11.55 -10.62
CA PRO A 299 -4.05 12.55 -9.56
C PRO A 299 -2.79 12.23 -8.75
N GLU A 300 -1.99 13.26 -8.50
CA GLU A 300 -0.92 13.24 -7.50
C GLU A 300 -1.51 12.95 -6.10
N PRO A 301 -0.75 12.31 -5.20
CA PRO A 301 -1.25 11.91 -3.89
C PRO A 301 -1.40 13.14 -2.98
N GLY A 302 -2.63 13.62 -2.76
CA GLY A 302 -2.89 14.64 -1.73
C GLY A 302 -4.18 15.45 -1.77
N GLU A 303 -5.05 15.37 -2.79
CA GLU A 303 -6.25 16.22 -2.85
C GLU A 303 -7.54 15.52 -2.38
N GLU A 304 -8.18 16.08 -1.35
CA GLU A 304 -9.54 15.74 -0.91
C GLU A 304 -10.56 16.20 -1.96
N ILE A 305 -11.32 15.26 -2.53
CA ILE A 305 -12.40 15.57 -3.48
C ILE A 305 -13.69 15.82 -2.68
N THR A 306 -14.07 17.09 -2.55
CA THR A 306 -15.40 17.49 -2.05
C THR A 306 -16.42 17.44 -3.19
N ALA A 307 -17.30 16.45 -3.18
CA ALA A 307 -18.40 16.37 -4.13
C ALA A 307 -19.56 17.28 -3.70
N THR A 308 -19.85 18.32 -4.50
CA THR A 308 -21.07 19.14 -4.36
C THR A 308 -22.07 18.72 -5.43
N LEU A 309 -23.21 18.17 -5.02
CA LEU A 309 -24.34 17.85 -5.89
C LEU A 309 -25.27 19.07 -5.99
N PRO A 310 -25.61 19.58 -7.19
CA PRO A 310 -26.74 20.49 -7.34
C PRO A 310 -28.04 19.67 -7.49
N LEU A 311 -28.89 19.72 -6.46
CA LEU A 311 -30.29 19.30 -6.56
C LEU A 311 -31.10 20.48 -7.10
N THR A 312 -31.61 20.39 -8.33
CA THR A 312 -32.70 21.23 -8.83
C THR A 312 -33.90 20.34 -9.08
N GLY A 313 -34.85 20.40 -8.16
CA GLY A 313 -36.17 19.78 -8.27
C GLY A 313 -37.21 20.77 -7.77
N GLU A 314 -38.02 21.24 -8.72
CA GLU A 314 -39.11 22.20 -8.59
C GLU A 314 -40.19 21.66 -7.63
N GLN A 315 -40.42 22.36 -6.51
CA GLN A 315 -41.41 21.97 -5.50
C GLN A 315 -42.65 22.87 -5.61
N ASP A 316 -43.72 22.25 -6.08
CA ASP A 316 -45.10 22.74 -6.17
C ASP A 316 -45.61 23.27 -4.81
N THR A 317 -46.03 24.53 -4.76
CA THR A 317 -46.48 25.22 -3.55
C THR A 317 -48.01 25.17 -3.42
N ALA A 318 -48.51 24.35 -2.50
CA ALA A 318 -49.85 24.48 -1.93
C ALA A 318 -49.77 25.14 -0.53
N PRO A 319 -50.67 26.07 -0.15
CA PRO A 319 -50.58 26.79 1.12
C PRO A 319 -51.18 25.98 2.30
N PRO A 320 -50.67 26.14 3.53
CA PRO A 320 -51.10 25.39 4.70
C PRO A 320 -52.33 26.02 5.41
N PRO A 321 -53.08 25.26 6.22
CA PRO A 321 -54.22 25.78 6.98
C PRO A 321 -53.77 26.55 8.23
N GLU A 322 -54.56 27.57 8.51
CA GLU A 322 -54.49 28.58 9.56
C GLU A 322 -54.56 27.98 10.99
N ALA A 323 -53.61 28.33 11.85
CA ALA A 323 -53.57 27.93 13.25
C ALA A 323 -54.14 29.03 14.17
N THR A 324 -55.19 28.69 14.90
CA THR A 324 -55.81 29.48 15.98
C THR A 324 -54.85 29.65 17.17
N PRO A 325 -54.75 30.83 17.82
CA PRO A 325 -53.92 31.03 19.00
C PRO A 325 -54.67 30.68 20.30
N GLU A 326 -54.02 29.90 21.18
CA GLU A 326 -54.46 29.66 22.56
C GLU A 326 -53.77 30.69 23.50
N PRO A 327 -54.44 31.25 24.52
CA PRO A 327 -53.97 32.45 25.22
C PRO A 327 -53.11 32.15 26.45
N THR A 328 -52.27 33.13 26.72
CA THR A 328 -51.37 33.31 27.86
C THR A 328 -52.07 33.40 29.23
N ALA A 329 -51.62 32.54 30.14
CA ALA A 329 -50.89 32.86 31.38
C ALA A 329 -51.60 33.27 32.71
N TYR A 330 -51.01 32.67 33.77
CA TYR A 330 -50.88 33.05 35.20
C TYR A 330 -52.06 32.87 36.17
N PRO A 331 -51.79 32.73 37.50
CA PRO A 331 -50.49 32.63 38.20
C PRO A 331 -50.17 31.27 38.82
#